data_AF-A0A7S1PLW6-F1
#
_entry.id   AF-A0A7S1PLW6-F1
#
_cell.length_a   1.000
_cell.length_b   1.000
_cell.length_c   1.000
_cell.angle_alpha   90.00
_cell.angle_beta   90.00
_cell.angle_gamma   90.00
#
_symmetry.space_group_name_H-M   'P 1'
#
loop_
_entity.id
_entity.type
_entity.pdbx_description
1 polymer ?
#
loop_
_entity_poly.entity_id
_entity_poly.type
_entity_poly.pdbx_seq_one_letter_code
_entity_poly.pdbx_strand_id
1 'polypeptide(L)'
;DLAGDGAEATTEDPHEDSCMLGSAEATEVCLPEDAEERRARLRQAFVGKLAYYRTIGRTRGRQWSQVVIAQEPVGANVAGGELDPEELEAKPNGPRRHALRVAGVMQNRWRCEVHSWRGYCLVVCRAPPEETLDPEGEFKNTQAVRFPDFDKFDNVLEHTEPEFVEVPIMHLLPEKWHSDYERSCGRGEKGDQVRMNWSGAYAVDIPKV
;
A
#
# COMPACT_ATOMS: atom_id res chain seq x y z
N ASP A 1 25.10 -10.33 27.25
CA ASP A 1 23.68 -10.33 27.64
C ASP A 1 22.80 -10.06 26.45
N LEU A 2 22.32 -11.14 25.82
CA LEU A 2 21.31 -11.07 24.76
C LEU A 2 19.96 -10.93 25.47
N ALA A 3 19.43 -9.71 25.47
CA ALA A 3 18.07 -9.45 25.92
C ALA A 3 17.12 -10.30 25.08
N GLY A 4 16.40 -11.20 25.76
CA GLY A 4 15.39 -12.03 25.14
C GLY A 4 14.30 -11.15 24.56
N ASP A 5 14.02 -11.34 23.27
CA ASP A 5 12.76 -10.97 22.66
C ASP A 5 11.65 -11.70 23.44
N GLY A 6 11.05 -10.96 24.38
CA GLY A 6 9.84 -11.39 25.05
C GLY A 6 8.75 -11.45 24.00
N ALA A 7 8.47 -12.65 23.49
CA ALA A 7 7.24 -12.93 22.79
C ALA A 7 6.10 -12.60 23.77
N GLU A 8 5.53 -11.39 23.63
CA GLU A 8 4.28 -11.04 24.27
C GLU A 8 3.27 -12.10 23.86
N ALA A 9 2.90 -12.96 24.82
CA ALA A 9 1.82 -13.89 24.63
C ALA A 9 0.59 -13.07 24.22
N THR A 10 0.15 -13.23 22.98
CA THR A 10 -1.09 -12.67 22.47
C THR A 10 -2.23 -13.29 23.27
N THR A 11 -2.56 -12.71 24.41
CA THR A 11 -3.84 -12.92 25.06
C THR A 11 -4.89 -12.53 24.05
N GLU A 12 -5.55 -13.52 23.45
CA GLU A 12 -6.72 -13.33 22.61
C GLU A 12 -7.70 -12.47 23.37
N ASP A 13 -8.07 -11.33 22.79
CA ASP A 13 -9.10 -10.47 23.35
C ASP A 13 -10.40 -11.27 23.35
N PRO A 14 -11.02 -11.57 24.52
CA PRO A 14 -12.24 -12.37 24.57
C PRO A 14 -13.43 -11.72 23.84
N HIS A 15 -13.28 -10.46 23.42
CA HIS A 15 -14.24 -9.72 22.61
C HIS A 15 -13.87 -9.62 21.13
N GLU A 16 -12.85 -10.33 20.65
CA GLU A 16 -12.52 -10.42 19.23
C GLU A 16 -13.18 -11.65 18.58
N ASP A 17 -13.75 -11.46 17.39
CA ASP A 17 -14.33 -12.56 16.64
C ASP A 17 -13.24 -13.51 16.14
N SER A 18 -13.45 -14.81 16.33
CA SER A 18 -12.56 -15.85 15.79
C SER A 18 -12.66 -16.01 14.26
N CYS A 19 -13.72 -15.47 13.66
CA CYS A 19 -14.02 -15.61 12.23
C CYS A 19 -14.12 -14.24 11.55
N MET A 20 -13.42 -14.11 10.42
CA MET A 20 -13.48 -12.90 9.60
C MET A 20 -14.80 -12.70 8.86
N LEU A 21 -15.52 -13.78 8.52
CA LEU A 21 -16.77 -13.73 7.75
C LEU A 21 -17.94 -14.24 8.59
N GLY A 22 -19.09 -13.58 8.49
CA GLY A 22 -20.35 -14.14 8.93
C GLY A 22 -20.82 -15.26 7.98
N SER A 23 -21.73 -16.12 8.43
CA SER A 23 -22.25 -17.25 7.62
C SER A 23 -22.94 -16.81 6.33
N ALA A 24 -23.77 -15.76 6.41
CA ALA A 24 -24.44 -15.18 5.25
C ALA A 24 -23.44 -14.58 4.25
N GLU A 25 -22.47 -13.82 4.74
CA GLU A 25 -21.42 -13.22 3.91
C GLU A 25 -20.53 -14.29 3.25
N ALA A 26 -20.17 -15.34 3.98
CA ALA A 26 -19.41 -16.48 3.42
C ALA A 26 -20.18 -17.15 2.28
N THR A 27 -21.51 -17.25 2.39
CA THR A 27 -22.37 -17.77 1.32
C THR A 27 -22.35 -16.85 0.10
N GLU A 28 -22.46 -15.54 0.29
CA GLU A 28 -22.41 -14.56 -0.81
C GLU A 28 -21.06 -14.52 -1.54
N VAL A 29 -19.96 -14.65 -0.80
CA VAL A 29 -18.60 -14.73 -1.37
C VAL A 29 -18.42 -16.01 -2.19
N CYS A 30 -19.03 -17.11 -1.76
CA CYS A 30 -18.95 -18.41 -2.42
C CYS A 30 -20.00 -18.60 -3.54
N LEU A 31 -20.94 -17.66 -3.70
CA LEU A 31 -22.02 -17.75 -4.69
C LEU A 31 -21.51 -17.90 -6.15
N PRO A 32 -20.48 -17.16 -6.61
CA PRO A 32 -20.01 -17.32 -7.99
C PRO A 32 -19.40 -18.69 -8.24
N GLU A 33 -19.67 -19.25 -9.43
CA GLU A 33 -19.05 -20.50 -9.89
C GLU A 33 -17.57 -20.28 -10.29
N ASP A 34 -17.24 -19.08 -10.78
CA ASP A 34 -15.87 -18.74 -11.15
C ASP A 34 -14.96 -18.55 -9.93
N ALA A 35 -13.79 -19.17 -9.97
CA ALA A 35 -12.82 -19.14 -8.88
C ALA A 35 -12.17 -17.76 -8.72
N GLU A 36 -11.93 -17.04 -9.81
CA GLU A 36 -11.34 -15.71 -9.75
C GLU A 36 -12.33 -14.68 -9.18
N GLU A 37 -13.60 -14.77 -9.56
CA GLU A 37 -14.65 -13.94 -8.98
C GLU A 37 -14.81 -14.19 -7.47
N ARG A 38 -14.83 -15.45 -7.02
CA ARG A 38 -14.83 -15.77 -5.57
C ARG A 38 -13.64 -15.16 -4.85
N ARG A 39 -12.44 -15.26 -5.43
CA ARG A 39 -11.22 -14.65 -4.87
C ARG A 39 -11.33 -13.12 -4.81
N ALA A 40 -11.91 -12.49 -5.83
CA ALA A 40 -12.13 -11.06 -5.85
C ALA A 40 -13.09 -10.62 -4.73
N ARG A 41 -14.23 -11.31 -4.56
CA ARG A 41 -15.20 -11.06 -3.49
C ARG A 41 -14.59 -11.24 -2.10
N LEU A 42 -13.80 -12.30 -1.91
CA LEU A 42 -13.10 -12.56 -0.65
C LEU A 42 -12.09 -11.43 -0.33
N ARG A 43 -11.29 -11.01 -1.31
CA ARG A 43 -10.35 -9.88 -1.15
C ARG A 43 -11.09 -8.60 -0.79
N GLN A 44 -12.19 -8.29 -1.47
CA GLN A 44 -13.01 -7.12 -1.17
C GLN A 44 -13.54 -7.14 0.27
N ALA A 45 -14.07 -8.28 0.73
CA ALA A 45 -14.57 -8.44 2.09
C ALA A 45 -13.46 -8.19 3.12
N PHE A 46 -12.28 -8.79 2.95
CA PHE A 46 -11.17 -8.66 3.90
C PHE A 46 -10.56 -7.25 3.89
N VAL A 47 -10.21 -6.73 2.72
CA VAL A 47 -9.61 -5.39 2.60
C VAL A 47 -10.60 -4.34 3.08
N GLY A 48 -11.88 -4.52 2.80
CA GLY A 48 -12.91 -3.62 3.26
C GLY A 48 -13.06 -3.58 4.78
N LYS A 49 -13.03 -4.73 5.47
CA LYS A 49 -13.04 -4.79 6.95
C LYS A 49 -11.82 -4.11 7.55
N LEU A 50 -10.64 -4.36 6.98
CA LEU A 50 -9.42 -3.68 7.38
C LEU A 50 -9.56 -2.16 7.21
N ALA A 51 -10.07 -1.70 6.06
CA ALA A 51 -10.29 -0.28 5.82
C ALA A 51 -11.28 0.32 6.83
N TYR A 52 -12.36 -0.38 7.18
CA TYR A 52 -13.29 0.05 8.22
C TYR A 52 -12.60 0.25 9.58
N TYR A 53 -11.91 -0.77 10.10
CA TYR A 53 -11.29 -0.70 11.42
C TYR A 53 -10.16 0.34 11.50
N ARG A 54 -9.38 0.48 10.41
CA ARG A 54 -8.40 1.57 10.26
C ARG A 54 -9.03 2.95 10.32
N THR A 55 -10.23 3.08 9.76
CA THR A 55 -10.94 4.37 9.74
C THR A 55 -11.37 4.80 11.14
N ILE A 56 -11.73 3.85 12.02
CA ILE A 56 -12.11 4.13 13.41
C ILE A 56 -10.97 3.91 14.41
N GLY A 57 -9.73 3.79 13.91
CA GLY A 57 -8.52 3.62 14.72
C GLY A 57 -8.60 2.50 15.76
N ARG A 58 -9.23 1.36 15.41
CA ARG A 58 -9.42 0.23 16.32
C ARG A 58 -8.59 -0.98 15.87
N THR A 59 -7.63 -1.37 16.69
CA THR A 59 -6.73 -2.51 16.43
C THR A 59 -7.03 -3.75 17.25
N ARG A 60 -7.81 -3.64 18.33
CA ARG A 60 -8.21 -4.77 19.21
C ARG A 60 -9.72 -4.90 19.34
N GLY A 61 -10.20 -6.03 19.89
CA GLY A 61 -11.63 -6.27 20.14
C GLY A 61 -12.49 -6.19 18.88
N ARG A 62 -11.96 -6.70 17.77
CA ARG A 62 -12.58 -6.54 16.44
C ARG A 62 -13.67 -7.58 16.24
N GLN A 63 -14.89 -7.11 16.05
CA GLN A 63 -16.07 -7.91 15.70
C GLN A 63 -16.13 -8.11 14.18
N TRP A 64 -15.15 -8.83 13.62
CA TRP A 64 -14.93 -8.96 12.18
C TRP A 64 -16.16 -9.41 11.40
N SER A 65 -16.90 -10.38 11.93
CA SER A 65 -18.07 -10.96 11.29
C SER A 65 -19.27 -10.00 11.23
N GLN A 66 -19.25 -8.95 12.06
CA GLN A 66 -20.32 -7.96 12.13
C GLN A 66 -20.18 -6.86 11.07
N VAL A 67 -18.98 -6.68 10.50
CA VAL A 67 -18.70 -5.64 9.51
C VAL A 67 -18.81 -6.24 8.11
N VAL A 68 -19.76 -5.80 7.30
CA VAL A 68 -19.97 -6.35 5.96
C VAL A 68 -19.98 -5.22 4.94
N ILE A 69 -19.15 -5.35 3.92
CA ILE A 69 -19.20 -4.48 2.73
C ILE A 69 -19.86 -5.28 1.62
N ALA A 70 -20.94 -4.74 1.08
CA ALA A 70 -21.72 -5.38 0.03
C ALA A 70 -20.84 -5.69 -1.18
N GLN A 71 -21.01 -6.87 -1.77
CA GLN A 71 -20.25 -7.27 -2.97
C GLN A 71 -20.65 -6.44 -4.19
N GLU A 72 -21.94 -6.13 -4.31
CA GLU A 72 -22.46 -5.34 -5.41
C GLU A 72 -22.29 -3.83 -5.16
N PRO A 73 -21.93 -3.07 -6.21
CA PRO A 73 -21.84 -1.62 -6.13
C PRO A 73 -23.23 -0.98 -5.98
N VAL A 74 -23.26 0.19 -5.36
CA VAL A 74 -24.44 1.04 -5.22
C VAL A 74 -24.23 2.35 -5.97
N GLY A 75 -25.32 3.02 -6.34
CA GLY A 75 -25.28 4.32 -6.99
C GLY A 75 -24.47 5.36 -6.19
N ALA A 76 -23.89 6.33 -6.89
CA ALA A 76 -23.12 7.39 -6.25
C ALA A 76 -23.94 8.21 -5.24
N ASN A 77 -25.27 8.31 -5.48
CA ASN A 77 -26.20 9.11 -4.70
C ASN A 77 -26.92 8.27 -3.64
N VAL A 78 -26.62 8.57 -2.36
CA VAL A 78 -27.29 8.06 -1.12
C VAL A 78 -27.21 6.54 -0.90
N ALA A 79 -27.35 6.12 0.35
CA ALA A 79 -27.27 4.72 0.76
C ALA A 79 -28.44 3.90 0.21
N GLY A 80 -28.13 2.80 -0.47
CA GLY A 80 -29.13 1.98 -1.16
C GLY A 80 -29.59 2.57 -2.50
N GLY A 81 -28.89 3.58 -3.03
CA GLY A 81 -29.16 4.10 -4.37
C GLY A 81 -29.00 3.01 -5.42
N GLU A 82 -30.01 2.86 -6.28
CA GLU A 82 -29.90 2.02 -7.47
C GLU A 82 -28.75 2.54 -8.32
N LEU A 83 -27.86 1.63 -8.72
CA LEU A 83 -26.80 1.98 -9.65
C LEU A 83 -27.40 2.07 -11.04
N ASP A 84 -27.29 3.25 -11.66
CA ASP A 84 -27.68 3.43 -13.05
C ASP A 84 -26.79 2.53 -13.93
N PRO A 85 -27.37 1.68 -14.80
CA PRO A 85 -26.60 0.89 -15.75
C PRO A 85 -25.62 1.73 -16.59
N GLU A 86 -26.00 2.96 -16.95
CA GLU A 86 -25.11 3.88 -17.68
C GLU A 86 -23.89 4.27 -16.82
N GLU A 87 -24.06 4.41 -15.51
CA GLU A 87 -22.96 4.68 -14.58
C GLU A 87 -22.02 3.47 -14.47
N LEU A 88 -22.57 2.24 -14.51
CA LEU A 88 -21.79 1.00 -14.52
C LEU A 88 -20.93 0.89 -15.79
N GLU A 89 -21.50 1.18 -16.95
CA GLU A 89 -20.80 1.12 -18.24
C GLU A 89 -19.76 2.24 -18.40
N ALA A 90 -20.02 3.44 -17.88
CA ALA A 90 -19.12 4.58 -18.02
C ALA A 90 -17.75 4.40 -17.33
N LYS A 91 -17.65 3.53 -16.32
CA LYS A 91 -16.42 3.34 -15.51
C LYS A 91 -16.20 1.86 -15.17
N PRO A 92 -15.94 0.98 -16.14
CA PRO A 92 -15.87 -0.47 -15.91
C PRO A 92 -14.81 -0.86 -14.87
N ASN A 93 -13.73 -0.07 -14.77
CA ASN A 93 -12.64 -0.27 -13.79
C ASN A 93 -12.48 0.92 -12.83
N GLY A 94 -13.46 1.83 -12.78
CA GLY A 94 -13.37 2.99 -11.90
C GLY A 94 -13.70 2.66 -10.43
N PRO A 95 -13.45 3.59 -9.51
CA PRO A 95 -13.93 3.48 -8.14
C PRO A 95 -15.44 3.29 -8.11
N ARG A 96 -15.90 2.31 -7.34
CA ARG A 96 -17.32 2.05 -7.12
C ARG A 96 -17.66 2.15 -5.64
N ARG A 97 -18.84 2.72 -5.35
CA ARG A 97 -19.32 2.79 -3.98
C ARG A 97 -19.96 1.45 -3.61
N HIS A 98 -19.71 0.98 -2.39
CA HIS A 98 -20.34 -0.21 -1.84
C HIS A 98 -21.02 0.13 -0.51
N ALA A 99 -22.14 -0.55 -0.23
CA ALA A 99 -22.85 -0.36 1.03
C ALA A 99 -22.09 -1.02 2.18
N LEU A 100 -22.03 -0.33 3.33
CA LEU A 100 -21.47 -0.85 4.57
C LEU A 100 -22.61 -1.22 5.53
N ARG A 101 -22.51 -2.40 6.15
CA ARG A 101 -23.35 -2.83 7.27
C ARG A 101 -22.46 -3.15 8.47
N VAL A 102 -22.90 -2.74 9.65
CA VAL A 102 -22.24 -3.07 10.92
C VAL A 102 -23.29 -3.64 11.85
N ALA A 103 -23.07 -4.86 12.33
CA ALA A 103 -24.04 -5.64 13.10
C ALA A 103 -25.42 -5.72 12.42
N GLY A 104 -25.42 -5.89 11.09
CA GLY A 104 -26.63 -5.93 10.26
C GLY A 104 -27.27 -4.56 9.97
N VAL A 105 -26.83 -3.48 10.60
CA VAL A 105 -27.36 -2.12 10.41
C VAL A 105 -26.61 -1.41 9.29
N MET A 106 -27.35 -0.84 8.34
CA MET A 106 -26.77 -0.09 7.23
C MET A 106 -26.20 1.26 7.67
N GLN A 107 -24.96 1.52 7.28
CA GLN A 107 -24.21 2.72 7.64
C GLN A 107 -24.32 3.79 6.54
N ASN A 108 -25.40 4.55 6.54
CA ASN A 108 -25.76 5.43 5.42
C ASN A 108 -24.80 6.62 5.21
N ARG A 109 -24.16 7.06 6.29
CA ARG A 109 -23.23 8.21 6.29
C ARG A 109 -21.80 7.80 5.96
N TRP A 110 -21.54 6.50 5.94
CA TRP A 110 -20.27 5.97 5.52
C TRP A 110 -20.17 5.94 4.00
N ARG A 111 -18.95 6.15 3.52
CA ARG A 111 -18.61 6.04 2.10
C ARG A 111 -17.47 5.04 1.96
N CYS A 112 -17.78 3.88 1.40
CA CYS A 112 -16.81 2.84 1.08
C CYS A 112 -16.66 2.76 -0.44
N GLU A 113 -15.45 3.03 -0.94
CA GLU A 113 -15.12 2.95 -2.36
C GLU A 113 -14.17 1.77 -2.60
N VAL A 114 -14.55 0.89 -3.52
CA VAL A 114 -13.73 -0.24 -3.94
C VAL A 114 -13.13 0.10 -5.30
N HIS A 115 -11.82 -0.11 -5.42
CA HIS A 115 -11.08 0.07 -6.65
C HIS A 115 -10.44 -1.26 -7.03
N SER A 116 -10.52 -1.59 -8.32
CA SER A 116 -9.75 -2.67 -8.93
C SER A 116 -8.61 -2.06 -9.72
N TRP A 117 -7.36 -2.39 -9.36
CA TRP A 117 -6.18 -1.90 -10.05
C TRP A 117 -5.16 -3.01 -10.25
N ARG A 118 -4.93 -3.43 -11.50
CA ARG A 118 -3.92 -4.45 -11.86
C ARG A 118 -4.01 -5.75 -11.03
N GLY A 119 -5.22 -6.20 -10.72
CA GLY A 119 -5.47 -7.39 -9.89
C GLY A 119 -5.41 -7.15 -8.38
N TYR A 120 -5.06 -5.95 -7.95
CA TYR A 120 -5.17 -5.51 -6.55
C TYR A 120 -6.56 -4.95 -6.26
N CYS A 121 -7.05 -5.24 -5.06
CA CYS A 121 -8.26 -4.66 -4.50
C CYS A 121 -7.87 -3.58 -3.48
N LEU A 122 -8.32 -2.35 -3.71
CA LEU A 122 -8.11 -1.24 -2.79
C LEU A 122 -9.48 -0.82 -2.28
N VAL A 123 -9.61 -0.65 -0.97
CA VAL A 123 -10.85 -0.16 -0.37
C VAL A 123 -10.57 1.10 0.43
N VAL A 124 -11.32 2.15 0.16
CA VAL A 124 -11.25 3.44 0.86
C VAL A 124 -12.55 3.62 1.62
N CYS A 125 -12.46 3.55 2.95
CA CYS A 125 -13.58 3.86 3.84
C CYS A 125 -13.44 5.28 4.36
N ARG A 126 -14.56 6.02 4.40
CA ARG A 126 -14.66 7.35 5.00
C ARG A 126 -15.84 7.33 5.97
N ALA A 127 -15.53 7.47 7.25
CA ALA A 127 -16.50 7.58 8.32
C ALA A 127 -16.99 9.03 8.46
N PRO A 128 -18.17 9.25 9.07
CA PRO A 128 -18.55 10.58 9.52
C PRO A 128 -17.59 11.07 10.63
N PRO A 129 -17.36 12.39 10.77
CA PRO A 129 -16.36 12.95 11.69
C PRO A 129 -16.50 12.49 13.15
N GLU A 130 -17.72 12.30 13.63
CA GLU A 130 -18.01 11.85 15.00
C GLU A 130 -17.61 10.40 15.29
N GLU A 131 -17.50 9.55 14.27
CA GLU A 131 -17.11 8.13 14.40
C GLU A 131 -15.63 7.92 14.12
N THR A 132 -14.96 8.91 13.52
CA THR A 132 -13.52 8.90 13.23
C THR A 132 -12.74 9.22 14.50
N LEU A 133 -12.88 8.35 15.50
CA LEU A 133 -12.12 8.41 16.74
C LEU A 133 -10.81 7.66 16.50
N ASP A 134 -9.67 8.19 16.95
CA ASP A 134 -8.36 7.52 16.89
C ASP A 134 -7.94 7.08 18.30
N PRO A 135 -8.71 6.20 18.97
CA PRO A 135 -8.48 5.85 20.36
C PRO A 135 -7.14 5.13 20.56
N GLU A 136 -6.70 4.37 19.56
CA GLU A 136 -5.46 3.58 19.63
C GLU A 136 -4.30 4.23 18.86
N GLY A 137 -4.49 5.44 18.33
CA GLY A 137 -3.43 6.25 17.72
C GLY A 137 -2.98 5.77 16.32
N GLU A 138 -3.68 4.84 15.68
CA GLU A 138 -3.31 4.31 14.36
C GLU A 138 -3.22 5.42 13.31
N PHE A 139 -4.16 6.36 13.31
CA PHE A 139 -4.15 7.48 12.37
C PHE A 139 -2.98 8.43 12.62
N LYS A 140 -2.75 8.82 13.89
CA LYS A 140 -1.60 9.65 14.28
C LYS A 140 -0.27 8.99 13.93
N ASN A 141 -0.13 7.69 14.19
CA ASN A 141 1.08 6.92 13.88
C ASN A 141 1.34 6.90 12.38
N THR A 142 0.30 6.70 11.56
CA THR A 142 0.43 6.70 10.10
C THR A 142 0.81 8.09 9.57
N GLN A 143 0.31 9.17 10.17
CA GLN A 143 0.73 10.53 9.81
C GLN A 143 2.16 10.85 10.23
N ALA A 144 2.63 10.33 11.36
CA ALA A 144 4.00 10.54 11.82
C ALA A 144 5.03 9.98 10.81
N VAL A 145 4.71 8.90 10.10
CA VAL A 145 5.56 8.36 9.02
C VAL A 145 5.64 9.31 7.81
N ARG A 146 4.58 10.09 7.55
CA ARG A 146 4.51 11.02 6.42
C ARG A 146 5.39 12.25 6.61
N PHE A 147 5.64 12.65 7.86
CA PHE A 147 6.54 13.73 8.21
C PHE A 147 7.82 13.13 8.78
N PRO A 148 8.81 12.82 7.92
CA PRO A 148 10.11 12.41 8.41
C PRO A 148 10.64 13.45 9.41
N ASP A 149 11.19 12.96 10.50
CA ASP A 149 11.86 13.77 11.52
C ASP A 149 12.98 14.56 10.83
N PHE A 150 12.81 15.87 10.67
CA PHE A 150 13.76 16.72 9.91
C PHE A 150 15.18 16.60 10.47
N ASP A 151 15.31 16.45 11.78
CA ASP A 151 16.58 16.23 12.49
C ASP A 151 17.34 14.98 12.02
N LYS A 152 16.64 13.94 11.53
CA LYS A 152 17.29 12.76 10.95
C LYS A 152 17.87 13.03 9.56
N PHE A 153 17.30 13.96 8.81
CA PHE A 153 17.79 14.35 7.49
C PHE A 153 18.89 15.41 7.58
N ASP A 154 18.89 16.26 8.61
CA ASP A 154 19.98 17.19 8.89
C ASP A 154 21.31 16.44 9.14
N ASN A 155 21.28 15.33 9.87
CA ASN A 155 22.44 14.44 10.00
C ASN A 155 22.95 13.90 8.64
N VAL A 156 22.06 13.71 7.65
CA VAL A 156 22.43 13.28 6.28
C VAL A 156 23.07 14.41 5.48
N LEU A 157 22.64 15.65 5.72
CA LEU A 157 23.19 16.85 5.07
C LEU A 157 24.53 17.29 5.65
N GLU A 158 24.84 16.91 6.91
CA GLU A 158 26.13 17.14 7.55
C GLU A 158 27.19 16.08 7.21
N HIS A 159 26.82 14.98 6.54
CA HIS A 159 27.80 14.00 6.09
C HIS A 159 28.72 14.59 5.01
N THR A 160 30.02 14.39 5.18
CA THR A 160 31.03 14.74 4.19
C THR A 160 30.69 14.07 2.85
N GLU A 161 30.69 14.85 1.78
CA GLU A 161 30.46 14.37 0.42
C GLU A 161 31.40 13.16 0.14
N PRO A 162 30.88 12.00 -0.31
CA PRO A 162 31.69 10.80 -0.51
C PRO A 162 32.79 11.06 -1.53
N GLU A 163 33.91 10.33 -1.42
CA GLU A 163 35.00 10.46 -2.39
C GLU A 163 34.51 10.09 -3.79
N PHE A 164 34.84 10.92 -4.77
CA PHE A 164 34.57 10.67 -6.18
C PHE A 164 35.88 10.41 -6.92
N VAL A 165 35.83 9.52 -7.91
CA VAL A 165 36.87 9.43 -8.93
C VAL A 165 36.33 10.01 -10.23
N GLU A 166 37.13 10.88 -10.84
CA GLU A 166 36.89 11.37 -12.19
C GLU A 166 37.42 10.33 -13.18
N VAL A 167 36.50 9.59 -13.81
CA VAL A 167 36.85 8.59 -14.82
C VAL A 167 36.62 9.19 -16.20
N PRO A 168 37.62 9.16 -17.10
CA PRO A 168 37.43 9.56 -18.48
C PRO A 168 36.32 8.72 -19.13
N ILE A 169 35.35 9.35 -19.78
CA ILE A 169 34.18 8.65 -20.37
C ILE A 169 34.63 7.55 -21.34
N MET A 170 35.72 7.75 -22.06
CA MET A 170 36.30 6.76 -22.98
C MET A 170 36.61 5.42 -22.29
N HIS A 171 37.00 5.42 -21.02
CA HIS A 171 37.30 4.19 -20.28
C HIS A 171 36.03 3.41 -19.89
N LEU A 172 34.86 4.03 -19.96
CA LEU A 172 33.56 3.40 -19.69
C LEU A 172 32.89 2.86 -20.96
N LEU A 173 33.39 3.25 -22.13
CA LEU A 173 32.84 2.85 -23.43
C LEU A 173 33.56 1.59 -23.96
N PRO A 174 32.85 0.66 -24.61
CA PRO A 174 33.50 -0.43 -25.33
C PRO A 174 34.36 0.10 -26.48
N GLU A 175 35.53 -0.50 -26.73
CA GLU A 175 36.55 -0.02 -27.70
C GLU A 175 35.99 0.35 -29.08
N LYS A 176 35.03 -0.43 -29.59
CA LYS A 176 34.39 -0.19 -30.90
C LYS A 176 33.68 1.17 -31.00
N TRP A 177 33.34 1.80 -29.88
CA TRP A 177 32.65 3.11 -29.82
C TRP A 177 33.61 4.27 -29.58
N HIS A 178 34.90 4.03 -29.35
CA HIS A 178 35.87 5.07 -29.03
C HIS A 178 36.00 6.08 -30.17
N SER A 179 36.12 5.59 -31.41
CA SER A 179 36.27 6.46 -32.59
C SER A 179 35.02 7.33 -32.87
N ASP A 180 33.82 6.81 -32.61
CA ASP A 180 32.57 7.55 -32.76
C ASP A 180 32.41 8.61 -31.67
N TYR A 181 32.84 8.29 -30.44
CA TYR A 181 32.86 9.22 -29.33
C TYR A 181 33.87 10.37 -29.56
N GLU A 182 35.10 10.06 -29.95
CA GLU A 182 36.12 11.07 -30.27
C GLU A 182 35.67 12.01 -31.41
N ARG A 183 35.02 11.47 -32.43
CA ARG A 183 34.48 12.24 -33.56
C ARG A 183 33.34 13.16 -33.12
N SER A 184 32.47 12.69 -32.24
CA SER A 184 31.26 13.42 -31.81
C SER A 184 31.55 14.47 -30.74
N CYS A 185 32.51 14.21 -29.85
CA CYS A 185 32.81 15.05 -28.69
C CYS A 185 34.07 15.92 -28.87
N GLY A 186 34.70 15.90 -30.05
CA GLY A 186 35.62 16.96 -30.48
C GLY A 186 36.98 17.00 -29.77
N ARG A 187 37.55 15.84 -29.40
CA ARG A 187 38.88 15.73 -28.76
C ARG A 187 39.08 16.65 -27.53
N GLY A 188 38.09 16.68 -26.65
CA GLY A 188 38.37 16.81 -25.22
C GLY A 188 38.58 18.19 -24.61
N GLU A 189 37.74 19.17 -24.94
CA GLU A 189 37.72 20.44 -24.18
C GLU A 189 36.42 20.67 -23.38
N LYS A 190 35.35 19.89 -23.61
CA LYS A 190 34.10 19.97 -22.84
C LYS A 190 33.39 18.61 -22.73
N GLY A 191 33.50 17.97 -21.57
CA GLY A 191 32.66 16.81 -21.19
C GLY A 191 33.40 15.50 -20.90
N ASP A 192 34.71 15.52 -20.69
CA ASP A 192 35.54 14.30 -20.70
C ASP A 192 35.45 13.40 -19.48
N GLN A 193 34.80 13.83 -18.40
CA GLN A 193 34.83 13.11 -17.12
C GLN A 193 33.43 12.93 -16.55
N VAL A 194 33.16 11.71 -16.09
CA VAL A 194 31.99 11.41 -15.25
C VAL A 194 32.47 11.21 -13.83
N ARG A 195 31.81 11.87 -12.88
CA ARG A 195 32.00 11.64 -11.46
C ARG A 195 31.33 10.33 -11.09
N MET A 196 32.11 9.37 -10.61
CA MET A 196 31.59 8.11 -10.07
C MET A 196 31.95 8.01 -8.59
N ASN A 197 31.01 7.56 -7.77
CA ASN A 197 31.26 7.31 -6.35
C ASN A 197 32.40 6.31 -6.20
N TRP A 198 33.43 6.67 -5.44
CA TRP A 198 34.49 5.75 -5.06
C TRP A 198 33.98 4.82 -3.96
N SER A 199 33.72 3.56 -4.31
CA SER A 199 33.28 2.54 -3.36
C SER A 199 34.44 1.79 -2.69
N GLY A 200 35.68 2.28 -2.84
CA GLY A 200 36.89 1.59 -2.38
C GLY A 200 37.26 0.37 -3.23
N ALA A 201 38.35 -0.31 -2.88
CA ALA A 201 38.69 -1.59 -3.50
C ALA A 201 37.65 -2.63 -3.09
N TYR A 202 36.74 -2.97 -4.01
CA TYR A 202 35.89 -4.15 -3.87
C TYR A 202 36.79 -5.37 -3.65
N ALA A 203 36.90 -5.82 -2.40
CA ALA A 203 37.32 -7.19 -2.10
C ALA A 203 36.19 -8.08 -2.61
N VAL A 204 36.25 -8.45 -3.89
CA VAL A 204 35.38 -9.49 -4.43
C VAL A 204 35.87 -10.79 -3.81
N ASP A 205 35.29 -11.16 -2.68
CA ASP A 205 35.46 -12.48 -2.10
C ASP A 205 34.72 -13.46 -3.02
N ILE A 206 35.37 -13.84 -4.13
CA ILE A 206 34.90 -14.90 -5.01
C ILE A 206 35.16 -16.20 -4.26
N PRO A 207 34.14 -16.94 -3.81
CA PRO A 207 34.37 -18.24 -3.22
C PRO A 207 35.03 -19.13 -4.27
N LYS A 208 36.23 -19.62 -3.99
CA LYS A 208 36.87 -20.64 -4.83
C LYS A 208 36.07 -21.92 -4.66
N VAL A 209 35.49 -22.41 -5.77
CA VAL A 209 34.98 -23.78 -5.90
C VAL A 209 36.15 -24.74 -5.97
#